data_AF-V5GWZ5-F1
#
_entry.id   AF-V5GWZ5-F1
#
_cell.length_a   1.000
_cell.length_b   1.000
_cell.length_c   1.000
_cell.angle_alpha   90.00
_cell.angle_beta   90.00
_cell.angle_gamma   90.00
#
_symmetry.space_group_name_H-M   'P 1'
#
loop_
_entity.id
_entity.type
_entity.pdbx_description
1 polymer ?
#
loop_
_entity_poly.entity_id
_entity_poly.type
_entity_poly.pdbx_seq_one_letter_code
_entity_poly.pdbx_strand_id
1 'polypeptide(L)'
;MAESTKTISWVSKLETQLYPVITTNSTKPSELADHLESKLVNVVPDIKKAQNEVEERIKNAEGLISKASSSDEQALNVKNKLYELNQKLIEISSEYQILLQVLIGYFRNLEEIDKKADDVNSELEKTGYPKDVAAVESIIRDHESSRQTIVERLRFAQSECDQIAERIKKQEPEAAAEQDINKLQHVLELRRGEFESQWRQKHDSLESHKQICVFDSQLQQINESVEDVGRQIKHLKGQYGDSVSTAKAISQTFGYFEKSIETLE
;
A
#
# COMPACT_ATOMS: atom_id res chain seq x y z
N MET A 1 12.68 20.82 -47.35
CA MET A 1 11.52 21.69 -47.01
C MET A 1 10.28 20.88 -46.64
N ALA A 2 9.70 20.07 -47.53
CA ALA A 2 8.49 19.28 -47.22
C ALA A 2 8.67 18.27 -46.05
N GLU A 3 9.85 17.68 -45.91
CA GLU A 3 10.17 16.76 -44.80
C GLU A 3 10.29 17.49 -43.46
N SER A 4 10.87 18.69 -43.41
CA SER A 4 10.97 19.51 -42.19
C SER A 4 9.60 19.90 -41.65
N THR A 5 8.64 20.19 -42.54
CA THR A 5 7.25 20.50 -42.15
C THR A 5 6.53 19.28 -41.57
N LYS A 6 6.83 18.07 -42.06
CA LYS A 6 6.28 16.82 -41.50
C LYS A 6 6.79 16.58 -40.07
N THR A 7 8.09 16.76 -39.83
CA THR A 7 8.70 16.64 -38.50
C THR A 7 8.09 17.63 -37.50
N ILE A 8 7.91 18.89 -37.92
CA ILE A 8 7.25 19.91 -37.09
C ILE A 8 5.83 19.48 -36.71
N SER A 9 5.04 18.97 -37.67
CA SER A 9 3.66 18.53 -37.39
C SER A 9 3.57 17.31 -36.48
N TRP A 10 4.57 16.42 -36.53
CA TRP A 10 4.63 15.24 -35.67
C TRP A 10 4.93 15.63 -34.23
N VAL A 11 5.92 16.49 -34.00
CA VAL A 11 6.25 16.99 -32.66
C VAL A 11 5.08 17.76 -32.03
N SER A 12 4.34 18.56 -32.82
CA SER A 12 3.13 19.23 -32.33
C SER A 12 1.99 18.28 -31.91
N LYS A 13 2.05 17.00 -32.31
CA LYS A 13 1.11 15.95 -31.89
C LYS A 13 1.68 15.03 -30.81
N LEU A 14 2.96 15.20 -30.47
CA LEU A 14 3.66 14.32 -29.53
C LEU A 14 3.01 14.41 -28.14
N GLU A 15 2.70 15.60 -27.66
CA GLU A 15 2.05 15.81 -26.35
C GLU A 15 0.73 15.03 -26.23
N THR A 16 -0.09 15.02 -27.29
CA THR A 16 -1.36 14.27 -27.31
C THR A 16 -1.16 12.74 -27.38
N GLN A 17 0.03 12.27 -27.79
CA GLN A 17 0.37 10.85 -27.84
C GLN A 17 1.05 10.36 -26.56
N LEU A 18 1.74 11.25 -25.84
CA LEU A 18 2.44 10.93 -24.59
C LEU A 18 1.50 10.87 -23.40
N TYR A 19 0.48 11.73 -23.39
CA TYR A 19 -0.46 11.89 -22.29
C TYR A 19 -1.85 11.38 -22.67
N PRO A 20 -2.59 10.77 -21.72
CA PRO A 20 -2.22 10.51 -20.33
C PRO A 20 -1.11 9.45 -20.16
N VAL A 21 -0.36 9.55 -19.09
CA VAL A 21 0.71 8.60 -18.74
C VAL A 21 0.12 7.29 -18.20
N ILE A 22 -0.96 7.34 -17.41
CA ILE A 22 -1.58 6.16 -16.82
C ILE A 22 -2.76 5.69 -17.69
N THR A 23 -2.45 4.86 -18.68
CA THR A 23 -3.44 4.36 -19.67
C THR A 23 -4.01 2.96 -19.37
N THR A 24 -3.54 2.31 -18.31
CA THR A 24 -4.01 0.97 -17.93
C THR A 24 -5.24 1.02 -17.03
N ASN A 25 -6.12 0.04 -17.19
CA ASN A 25 -7.29 -0.12 -16.32
C ASN A 25 -6.93 -0.74 -14.96
N SER A 26 -5.73 -1.32 -14.81
CA SER A 26 -5.32 -1.95 -13.55
C SER A 26 -5.31 -0.97 -12.38
N THR A 27 -5.64 -1.46 -11.20
CA THR A 27 -5.55 -0.74 -9.92
C THR A 27 -4.44 -1.29 -9.04
N LYS A 28 -3.72 -2.32 -9.49
CA LYS A 28 -2.63 -2.91 -8.72
C LYS A 28 -1.35 -2.09 -8.89
N PRO A 29 -0.69 -1.69 -7.79
CA PRO A 29 0.53 -0.87 -7.87
C PRO A 29 1.65 -1.51 -8.71
N SER A 30 1.85 -2.83 -8.61
CA SER A 30 2.87 -3.55 -9.40
C SER A 30 2.60 -3.47 -10.91
N GLU A 31 1.37 -3.76 -11.33
CA GLU A 31 0.98 -3.71 -12.75
C GLU A 31 1.03 -2.28 -13.31
N LEU A 32 0.74 -1.27 -12.48
CA LEU A 32 0.90 0.14 -12.83
C LEU A 32 2.38 0.52 -13.00
N ALA A 33 3.25 0.12 -12.07
CA ALA A 33 4.68 0.34 -12.18
C ALA A 33 5.26 -0.32 -13.43
N ASP A 34 4.92 -1.59 -13.69
CA ASP A 34 5.38 -2.34 -14.87
C ASP A 34 4.92 -1.69 -16.18
N HIS A 35 3.68 -1.17 -16.22
CA HIS A 35 3.16 -0.42 -17.36
C HIS A 35 3.99 0.85 -17.64
N LEU A 36 4.32 1.61 -16.60
CA LEU A 36 5.11 2.83 -16.71
C LEU A 36 6.58 2.53 -17.07
N GLU A 37 7.15 1.46 -16.54
CA GLU A 37 8.48 0.96 -16.94
C GLU A 37 8.49 0.58 -18.43
N SER A 38 7.43 -0.06 -18.92
CA SER A 38 7.27 -0.34 -20.35
C SER A 38 7.23 0.94 -21.19
N LYS A 39 6.49 1.96 -20.75
CA LYS A 39 6.49 3.28 -21.41
C LYS A 39 7.89 3.92 -21.38
N LEU A 40 8.60 3.83 -20.27
CA LEU A 40 9.96 4.34 -20.13
C LEU A 40 10.93 3.67 -21.12
N VAL A 41 10.84 2.35 -21.29
CA VAL A 41 11.73 1.58 -22.18
C VAL A 41 11.36 1.73 -23.65
N ASN A 42 10.09 1.93 -23.99
CA ASN A 42 9.65 1.98 -25.38
C ASN A 42 9.55 3.42 -25.92
N VAL A 43 8.95 4.32 -25.16
CA VAL A 43 8.59 5.68 -25.63
C VAL A 43 9.78 6.64 -25.53
N VAL A 44 10.55 6.61 -24.43
CA VAL A 44 11.69 7.53 -24.26
C VAL A 44 12.76 7.35 -25.35
N PRO A 45 13.15 6.11 -25.74
CA PRO A 45 14.09 5.95 -26.85
C PRO A 45 13.55 6.48 -28.18
N ASP A 46 12.26 6.39 -28.44
CA ASP A 46 11.66 6.91 -29.67
C ASP A 46 11.66 8.44 -29.69
N ILE A 47 11.42 9.10 -28.54
CA ILE A 47 11.61 10.55 -28.41
C ILE A 47 13.08 10.92 -28.67
N LYS A 48 14.04 10.17 -28.11
CA LYS A 48 15.48 10.39 -28.34
C LYS A 48 15.90 10.20 -29.79
N LYS A 49 15.35 9.20 -30.50
CA LYS A 49 15.58 9.04 -31.94
C LYS A 49 15.08 10.26 -32.71
N ALA A 50 13.89 10.75 -32.38
CA ALA A 50 13.33 11.92 -33.04
C ALA A 50 14.13 13.20 -32.74
N GLN A 51 14.66 13.35 -31.52
CA GLN A 51 15.60 14.44 -31.19
C GLN A 51 16.84 14.37 -32.08
N ASN A 52 17.46 13.20 -32.23
CA ASN A 52 18.64 13.03 -33.08
C ASN A 52 18.34 13.38 -34.54
N GLU A 53 17.17 13.00 -35.06
CA GLU A 53 16.74 13.38 -36.42
C GLU A 53 16.55 14.90 -36.58
N VAL A 54 15.98 15.57 -35.57
CA VAL A 54 15.82 17.03 -35.59
C VAL A 54 17.19 17.71 -35.56
N GLU A 55 18.12 17.21 -34.75
CA GLU A 55 19.49 17.73 -34.68
C GLU A 55 20.25 17.55 -36.00
N GLU A 56 20.10 16.40 -36.67
CA GLU A 56 20.68 16.16 -37.99
C GLU A 56 20.09 17.11 -39.04
N ARG A 57 18.77 17.35 -39.00
CA ARG A 57 18.10 18.31 -39.88
C ARG A 57 18.57 19.75 -39.64
N ILE A 58 18.85 20.13 -38.40
CA ILE A 58 19.46 21.42 -38.07
C ILE A 58 20.84 21.53 -38.73
N LYS A 59 21.72 20.54 -38.54
CA LYS A 59 23.07 20.52 -39.15
C LYS A 59 23.01 20.62 -40.67
N ASN A 60 22.09 19.91 -41.30
CA ASN A 60 21.89 19.96 -42.75
C ASN A 60 21.40 21.34 -43.23
N ALA A 61 20.47 21.97 -42.50
CA ALA A 61 20.00 23.31 -42.80
C ALA A 61 21.14 24.36 -42.70
N GLU A 62 22.01 24.24 -41.69
CA GLU A 62 23.20 25.11 -41.54
C GLU A 62 24.21 24.92 -42.68
N GLY A 63 24.44 23.67 -43.10
CA GLY A 63 25.31 23.34 -44.24
C GLY A 63 24.80 23.90 -45.58
N LEU A 64 23.48 24.04 -45.73
CA LEU A 64 22.87 24.66 -46.92
C LEU A 64 22.96 26.19 -46.89
N ILE A 65 22.70 26.81 -45.73
CA ILE A 65 22.78 28.27 -45.55
C ILE A 65 24.22 28.77 -45.77
N SER A 66 25.22 28.05 -45.26
CA SER A 66 26.64 28.40 -45.43
C SER A 66 27.14 28.30 -46.88
N LYS A 67 26.45 27.55 -47.75
CA LYS A 67 26.77 27.42 -49.19
C LYS A 67 25.96 28.37 -50.08
N ALA A 68 24.93 29.03 -49.55
CA ALA A 68 24.08 29.95 -50.30
C ALA A 68 24.68 31.37 -50.31
N SER A 69 24.91 31.92 -51.50
CA SER A 69 25.52 33.24 -51.71
C SER A 69 24.59 34.43 -51.38
N SER A 70 23.32 34.16 -51.11
CA SER A 70 22.28 35.14 -50.79
C SER A 70 21.55 34.71 -49.52
N SER A 71 21.32 35.66 -48.61
CA SER A 71 20.56 35.44 -47.36
C SER A 71 19.13 35.03 -47.65
N ASP A 72 18.87 33.72 -47.74
CA ASP A 72 17.54 33.17 -47.91
C ASP A 72 16.79 33.24 -46.56
N GLU A 73 15.98 34.28 -46.40
CA GLU A 73 15.21 34.58 -45.20
C GLU A 73 14.28 33.42 -44.79
N GLN A 74 13.82 32.62 -45.76
CA GLN A 74 13.03 31.42 -45.50
C GLN A 74 13.87 30.31 -44.86
N ALA A 75 15.11 30.11 -45.32
CA ALA A 75 16.01 29.10 -44.74
C ALA A 75 16.37 29.46 -43.29
N LEU A 76 16.58 30.75 -42.99
CA LEU A 76 16.83 31.24 -41.64
C LEU A 76 15.63 31.03 -40.71
N ASN A 77 14.42 31.28 -41.20
CA ASN A 77 13.18 31.03 -40.44
C ASN A 77 12.97 29.53 -40.13
N VAL A 78 13.22 28.66 -41.11
CA VAL A 78 13.16 27.19 -40.89
C VAL A 78 14.21 26.74 -39.89
N LYS A 79 15.43 27.27 -39.94
CA LYS A 79 16.48 27.00 -38.94
C LYS A 79 15.99 27.36 -37.53
N ASN A 80 15.50 28.60 -37.33
CA ASN A 80 15.04 29.06 -36.02
C ASN A 80 13.90 28.18 -35.47
N LYS A 81 12.93 27.82 -36.32
CA LYS A 81 11.85 26.90 -35.94
C LYS A 81 12.35 25.51 -35.54
N LEU A 82 13.37 24.97 -36.24
CA LEU A 82 13.96 23.68 -35.89
C LEU A 82 14.69 23.74 -34.55
N TYR A 83 15.38 24.84 -34.23
CA TYR A 83 15.99 25.05 -32.91
C TYR A 83 14.95 25.12 -31.78
N GLU A 84 13.89 25.90 -31.96
CA GLU A 84 12.79 25.97 -31.00
C GLU A 84 12.15 24.59 -30.79
N LEU A 85 11.95 23.83 -31.88
CA LEU A 85 11.42 22.48 -31.82
C LEU A 85 12.33 21.52 -31.06
N ASN A 86 13.64 21.58 -31.33
CA ASN A 86 14.62 20.75 -30.66
C ASN A 86 14.66 21.03 -29.16
N GLN A 87 14.64 22.32 -28.77
CA GLN A 87 14.63 22.72 -27.37
C GLN A 87 13.38 22.20 -26.65
N LYS A 88 12.19 22.35 -27.27
CA LYS A 88 10.94 21.81 -26.72
C LYS A 88 10.96 20.29 -26.60
N LEU A 89 11.50 19.58 -27.59
CA LEU A 89 11.63 18.12 -27.52
C LEU A 89 12.55 17.67 -26.39
N ILE A 90 13.65 18.39 -26.13
CA ILE A 90 14.56 18.09 -25.03
C ILE A 90 13.84 18.28 -23.69
N GLU A 91 13.11 19.37 -23.54
CA GLU A 91 12.31 19.68 -22.34
C GLU A 91 11.24 18.60 -22.11
N ILE A 92 10.36 18.36 -23.08
CA ILE A 92 9.30 17.34 -23.01
C ILE A 92 9.87 15.96 -22.69
N SER A 93 10.97 15.56 -23.34
CA SER A 93 11.58 14.26 -23.08
C SER A 93 12.10 14.13 -21.65
N SER A 94 12.73 15.19 -21.13
CA SER A 94 13.30 15.21 -19.79
C SER A 94 12.19 15.16 -18.75
N GLU A 95 11.17 16.02 -18.89
CA GLU A 95 10.02 16.06 -18.00
C GLU A 95 9.22 14.76 -18.02
N TYR A 96 8.98 14.20 -19.20
CA TYR A 96 8.29 12.91 -19.35
C TYR A 96 9.04 11.78 -18.65
N GLN A 97 10.36 11.72 -18.84
CA GLN A 97 11.21 10.73 -18.17
C GLN A 97 11.16 10.89 -16.64
N ILE A 98 11.23 12.13 -16.13
CA ILE A 98 11.17 12.42 -14.69
C ILE A 98 9.81 12.02 -14.12
N LEU A 99 8.71 12.37 -14.80
CA LEU A 99 7.36 12.02 -14.37
C LEU A 99 7.17 10.51 -14.30
N LEU A 100 7.58 9.77 -15.33
CA LEU A 100 7.55 8.31 -15.32
C LEU A 100 8.32 7.72 -14.15
N GLN A 101 9.56 8.19 -13.91
CA GLN A 101 10.40 7.69 -12.81
C GLN A 101 9.76 7.94 -11.43
N VAL A 102 9.18 9.12 -11.23
CA VAL A 102 8.49 9.43 -9.96
C VAL A 102 7.23 8.59 -9.77
N LEU A 103 6.42 8.41 -10.82
CA LEU A 103 5.24 7.55 -10.76
C LEU A 103 5.61 6.09 -10.50
N ILE A 104 6.65 5.58 -11.15
CA ILE A 104 7.17 4.22 -10.90
C ILE A 104 7.58 4.07 -9.43
N GLY A 105 8.39 5.00 -8.92
CA GLY A 105 8.84 4.98 -7.52
C GLY A 105 7.65 5.01 -6.54
N TYR A 106 6.65 5.84 -6.83
CA TYR A 106 5.43 5.93 -6.04
C TYR A 106 4.65 4.60 -6.00
N PHE A 107 4.38 4.00 -7.17
CA PHE A 107 3.64 2.73 -7.21
C PHE A 107 4.44 1.57 -6.60
N ARG A 108 5.77 1.56 -6.71
CA ARG A 108 6.62 0.59 -6.00
C ARG A 108 6.56 0.78 -4.48
N ASN A 109 6.53 2.02 -4.00
CA ASN A 109 6.32 2.30 -2.57
C ASN A 109 4.96 1.79 -2.09
N LEU A 110 3.89 2.01 -2.87
CA LEU A 110 2.57 1.43 -2.56
C LEU A 110 2.59 -0.10 -2.53
N GLU A 111 3.26 -0.74 -3.49
CA GLU A 111 3.43 -2.20 -3.52
C GLU A 111 4.14 -2.72 -2.24
N GLU A 112 5.15 -2.00 -1.75
CA GLU A 112 5.82 -2.34 -0.49
C GLU A 112 4.92 -2.16 0.75
N ILE A 113 4.04 -1.16 0.74
CA ILE A 113 3.05 -0.96 1.80
C ILE A 113 2.07 -2.13 1.82
N ASP A 114 1.54 -2.51 0.66
CA ASP A 114 0.62 -3.65 0.53
C ASP A 114 1.27 -4.94 1.03
N LYS A 115 2.51 -5.23 0.60
CA LYS A 115 3.25 -6.43 1.06
C LYS A 115 3.42 -6.46 2.58
N LYS A 116 3.73 -5.32 3.20
CA LYS A 116 3.87 -5.25 4.67
C LYS A 116 2.55 -5.45 5.39
N ALA A 117 1.45 -4.94 4.84
CA ALA A 117 0.12 -5.19 5.37
C ALA A 117 -0.25 -6.67 5.29
N ASP A 118 0.01 -7.30 4.15
CA ASP A 118 -0.24 -8.73 3.93
C ASP A 118 0.64 -9.61 4.85
N ASP A 119 1.91 -9.26 5.03
CA ASP A 119 2.84 -9.99 5.89
C ASP A 119 2.31 -10.02 7.34
N VAL A 120 1.94 -8.87 7.90
CA VAL A 120 1.35 -8.74 9.25
C VAL A 120 0.07 -9.58 9.38
N ASN A 121 -0.76 -9.62 8.33
CA ASN A 121 -2.00 -10.40 8.35
C ASN A 121 -1.74 -11.92 8.28
N SER A 122 -0.72 -12.34 7.51
CA SER A 122 -0.38 -13.74 7.27
C SER A 122 0.43 -14.40 8.39
N GLU A 123 1.16 -13.64 9.20
CA GLU A 123 2.01 -14.19 10.27
C GLU A 123 1.21 -15.05 11.26
N LEU A 124 0.01 -14.62 11.62
CA LEU A 124 -0.87 -15.35 12.53
C LEU A 124 -1.46 -16.62 11.92
N GLU A 125 -1.70 -16.62 10.61
CA GLU A 125 -2.18 -17.83 9.91
C GLU A 125 -1.08 -18.89 9.84
N LYS A 126 0.19 -18.47 9.76
CA LYS A 126 1.35 -19.37 9.72
C LYS A 126 1.72 -19.93 11.09
N THR A 127 1.66 -19.09 12.13
CA THR A 127 2.09 -19.46 13.49
C THR A 127 0.98 -20.08 14.33
N GLY A 128 -0.28 -19.86 13.95
CA GLY A 128 -1.46 -20.33 14.67
C GLY A 128 -1.84 -19.42 15.84
N TYR A 129 -3.09 -19.55 16.29
CA TYR A 129 -3.61 -18.76 17.40
C TYR A 129 -3.16 -19.33 18.75
N PRO A 130 -2.56 -18.53 19.65
CA PRO A 130 -2.14 -19.01 20.96
C PRO A 130 -3.31 -19.23 21.90
N LYS A 131 -3.16 -20.16 22.85
CA LYS A 131 -4.21 -20.51 23.82
C LYS A 131 -4.16 -19.69 25.11
N ASP A 132 -3.05 -19.02 25.35
CA ASP A 132 -2.84 -18.20 26.55
C ASP A 132 -3.33 -16.77 26.32
N VAL A 133 -4.03 -16.21 27.31
CA VAL A 133 -4.61 -14.86 27.24
C VAL A 133 -3.51 -13.80 27.07
N ALA A 134 -2.40 -13.90 27.79
CA ALA A 134 -1.33 -12.91 27.73
C ALA A 134 -0.61 -12.92 26.36
N ALA A 135 -0.47 -14.09 25.75
CA ALA A 135 0.05 -14.24 24.39
C ALA A 135 -0.88 -13.60 23.35
N VAL A 136 -2.21 -13.80 23.44
CA VAL A 136 -3.18 -13.14 22.55
C VAL A 136 -3.14 -11.62 22.72
N GLU A 137 -3.07 -11.12 23.95
CA GLU A 137 -2.95 -9.68 24.21
C GLU A 137 -1.65 -9.08 23.65
N SER A 138 -0.54 -9.83 23.68
CA SER A 138 0.69 -9.38 23.04
C SER A 138 0.51 -9.22 21.54
N ILE A 139 -0.09 -10.20 20.88
CA ILE A 139 -0.38 -10.16 19.44
C ILE A 139 -1.28 -8.97 19.08
N ILE A 140 -2.33 -8.70 19.89
CA ILE A 140 -3.21 -7.55 19.66
C ILE A 140 -2.41 -6.23 19.72
N ARG A 141 -1.51 -6.09 20.70
CA ARG A 141 -0.64 -4.90 20.81
C ARG A 141 0.30 -4.77 19.61
N ASP A 142 0.90 -5.87 19.18
CA ASP A 142 1.82 -5.89 18.03
C ASP A 142 1.07 -5.56 16.72
N HIS A 143 -0.17 -6.05 16.59
CA HIS A 143 -1.04 -5.77 15.45
C HIS A 143 -1.46 -4.28 15.40
N GLU A 144 -1.78 -3.66 16.54
CA GLU A 144 -2.08 -2.22 16.62
C GLU A 144 -0.83 -1.36 16.36
N SER A 145 0.35 -1.77 16.85
CA SER A 145 1.61 -1.08 16.52
C SER A 145 1.94 -1.14 15.03
N SER A 146 1.74 -2.31 14.42
CA SER A 146 1.92 -2.50 12.97
C SER A 146 0.96 -1.64 12.16
N ARG A 147 -0.29 -1.53 12.61
CA ARG A 147 -1.29 -0.63 12.01
C ARG A 147 -0.83 0.82 12.00
N GLN A 148 -0.34 1.35 13.13
CA GLN A 148 0.14 2.73 13.20
C GLN A 148 1.27 2.99 12.20
N THR A 149 2.17 2.02 12.04
CA THR A 149 3.28 2.09 11.08
C THR A 149 2.76 2.15 9.63
N ILE A 150 1.78 1.31 9.27
CA ILE A 150 1.21 1.28 7.92
C ILE A 150 0.39 2.55 7.64
N VAL A 151 -0.41 3.01 8.61
CA VAL A 151 -1.19 4.26 8.50
C VAL A 151 -0.28 5.46 8.25
N GLU A 152 0.85 5.56 8.96
CA GLU A 152 1.78 6.66 8.73
C GLU A 152 2.45 6.57 7.35
N ARG A 153 2.77 5.36 6.86
CA ARG A 153 3.26 5.18 5.48
C ARG A 153 2.22 5.60 4.43
N LEU A 154 0.95 5.25 4.63
CA LEU A 154 -0.16 5.68 3.78
C LEU A 154 -0.39 7.20 3.86
N ARG A 155 -0.04 7.85 4.98
CA ARG A 155 -0.05 9.31 5.12
C ARG A 155 1.07 9.95 4.31
N PHE A 156 2.28 9.38 4.34
CA PHE A 156 3.36 9.84 3.46
C PHE A 156 3.03 9.63 1.98
N ALA A 157 2.47 8.48 1.62
CA ALA A 157 2.02 8.22 0.26
C ALA A 157 0.92 9.19 -0.21
N GLN A 158 0.06 9.70 0.69
CA GLN A 158 -0.88 10.78 0.35
C GLN A 158 -0.15 12.08 -0.01
N SER A 159 0.84 12.48 0.79
CA SER A 159 1.64 13.67 0.51
C SER A 159 2.40 13.55 -0.81
N GLU A 160 2.96 12.37 -1.09
CA GLU A 160 3.61 12.08 -2.39
C GLU A 160 2.60 12.13 -3.54
N CYS A 161 1.40 11.56 -3.36
CA CYS A 161 0.31 11.62 -4.34
C CYS A 161 -0.05 13.07 -4.69
N ASP A 162 -0.19 13.94 -3.69
CA ASP A 162 -0.53 15.35 -3.89
C ASP A 162 0.58 16.11 -4.65
N GLN A 163 1.84 15.84 -4.32
CA GLN A 163 3.00 16.43 -5.03
C GLN A 163 3.09 15.97 -6.49
N ILE A 164 2.81 14.69 -6.74
CA ILE A 164 2.78 14.13 -8.09
C ILE A 164 1.62 14.71 -8.88
N ALA A 165 0.44 14.86 -8.27
CA ALA A 165 -0.71 15.48 -8.90
C ALA A 165 -0.41 16.92 -9.35
N GLU A 166 0.26 17.70 -8.51
CA GLU A 166 0.70 19.07 -8.87
C GLU A 166 1.74 19.09 -10.01
N ARG A 167 2.58 18.05 -10.12
CA ARG A 167 3.48 17.91 -11.28
C ARG A 167 2.70 17.56 -12.54
N ILE A 168 1.77 16.61 -12.47
CA ILE A 168 0.90 16.20 -13.59
C ILE A 168 0.14 17.42 -14.15
N LYS A 169 -0.48 18.23 -13.28
CA LYS A 169 -1.20 19.46 -13.70
C LYS A 169 -0.35 20.45 -14.50
N LYS A 170 0.95 20.51 -14.23
CA LYS A 170 1.87 21.45 -14.90
C LYS A 170 2.37 20.91 -16.23
N GLN A 171 2.41 19.60 -16.38
CA GLN A 171 3.11 18.92 -17.46
C GLN A 171 2.16 18.35 -18.53
N GLU A 172 0.93 17.98 -18.14
CA GLU A 172 -0.04 17.35 -19.02
C GLU A 172 -1.14 18.34 -19.46
N PRO A 173 -1.74 18.13 -20.64
CA PRO A 173 -2.98 18.80 -21.01
C PRO A 173 -4.09 18.51 -20.00
N GLU A 174 -4.98 19.49 -19.76
CA GLU A 174 -5.99 19.46 -18.69
C GLU A 174 -6.80 18.15 -18.61
N ALA A 175 -7.31 17.66 -19.74
CA ALA A 175 -8.10 16.42 -19.78
C ALA A 175 -7.27 15.16 -19.46
N ALA A 176 -5.99 15.12 -19.85
CA ALA A 176 -5.10 14.00 -19.55
C ALA A 176 -4.65 14.05 -18.08
N ALA A 177 -4.33 15.26 -17.59
CA ALA A 177 -4.00 15.50 -16.19
C ALA A 177 -5.11 15.03 -15.26
N GLU A 178 -6.37 15.38 -15.56
CA GLU A 178 -7.53 14.96 -14.77
C GLU A 178 -7.65 13.43 -14.70
N GLN A 179 -7.44 12.74 -15.83
CA GLN A 179 -7.47 11.27 -15.86
C GLN A 179 -6.40 10.66 -14.96
N ASP A 180 -5.15 11.10 -15.09
CA ASP A 180 -4.02 10.52 -14.35
C ASP A 180 -4.10 10.83 -12.85
N ILE A 181 -4.52 12.04 -12.49
CA ILE A 181 -4.73 12.43 -11.08
C ILE A 181 -5.86 11.62 -10.45
N ASN A 182 -6.99 11.49 -11.15
CA ASN A 182 -8.11 10.68 -10.66
C ASN A 182 -7.68 9.22 -10.47
N LYS A 183 -6.89 8.68 -11.41
CA LYS A 183 -6.38 7.32 -11.31
C LYS A 183 -5.42 7.15 -10.12
N LEU A 184 -4.50 8.09 -9.92
CA LEU A 184 -3.54 8.10 -8.83
C LEU A 184 -4.25 8.11 -7.46
N GLN A 185 -5.19 9.05 -7.28
CA GLN A 185 -5.97 9.19 -6.06
C GLN A 185 -6.86 7.97 -5.81
N HIS A 186 -7.50 7.45 -6.85
CA HIS A 186 -8.37 6.27 -6.74
C HIS A 186 -7.59 5.03 -6.29
N VAL A 187 -6.39 4.81 -6.82
CA VAL A 187 -5.54 3.68 -6.42
C VAL A 187 -5.19 3.78 -4.93
N LEU A 188 -4.75 4.95 -4.46
CA LEU A 188 -4.41 5.16 -3.06
C LEU A 188 -5.61 4.93 -2.14
N GLU A 189 -6.80 5.43 -2.51
CA GLU A 189 -8.01 5.26 -1.71
C GLU A 189 -8.44 3.79 -1.64
N LEU A 190 -8.34 3.05 -2.75
CA LEU A 190 -8.59 1.61 -2.75
C LEU A 190 -7.64 0.88 -1.79
N ARG A 191 -6.34 1.20 -1.81
CA ARG A 191 -5.36 0.57 -0.90
C ARG A 191 -5.68 0.88 0.56
N ARG A 192 -6.05 2.13 0.87
CA ARG A 192 -6.49 2.53 2.23
C ARG A 192 -7.71 1.74 2.68
N GLY A 193 -8.74 1.66 1.84
CA GLY A 193 -9.97 0.93 2.14
C GLY A 193 -9.74 -0.56 2.34
N GLU A 194 -8.94 -1.19 1.47
CA GLU A 194 -8.57 -2.60 1.59
C GLU A 194 -7.79 -2.88 2.88
N PHE A 195 -6.77 -2.07 3.17
CA PHE A 195 -5.99 -2.18 4.41
C PHE A 195 -6.87 -2.04 5.66
N GLU A 196 -7.71 -0.99 5.72
CA GLU A 196 -8.61 -0.79 6.86
C GLU A 196 -9.59 -1.94 7.04
N SER A 197 -10.15 -2.46 5.94
CA SER A 197 -11.07 -3.59 5.99
C SER A 197 -10.39 -4.86 6.51
N GLN A 198 -9.21 -5.20 5.98
CA GLN A 198 -8.45 -6.37 6.41
C GLN A 198 -8.02 -6.25 7.88
N TRP A 199 -7.52 -5.08 8.28
CA TRP A 199 -7.11 -4.81 9.65
C TRP A 199 -8.29 -4.98 10.62
N ARG A 200 -9.45 -4.39 10.32
CA ARG A 200 -10.65 -4.52 11.17
C ARG A 200 -11.07 -5.98 11.31
N GLN A 201 -11.13 -6.72 10.20
CA GLN A 201 -11.49 -8.13 10.22
C GLN A 201 -10.53 -8.95 11.09
N LYS A 202 -9.23 -8.68 11.00
CA LYS A 202 -8.22 -9.40 11.80
C LYS A 202 -8.29 -9.02 13.27
N HIS A 203 -8.46 -7.74 13.57
CA HIS A 203 -8.64 -7.23 14.92
C HIS A 203 -9.85 -7.86 15.61
N ASP A 204 -11.01 -7.90 14.94
CA ASP A 204 -12.23 -8.51 15.48
C ASP A 204 -12.06 -10.02 15.71
N SER A 205 -11.34 -10.70 14.82
CA SER A 205 -10.97 -12.12 15.00
C SER A 205 -10.08 -12.33 16.23
N LEU A 206 -9.09 -11.46 16.45
CA LEU A 206 -8.20 -11.54 17.61
C LEU A 206 -8.94 -11.27 18.92
N GLU A 207 -9.83 -10.28 18.95
CA GLU A 207 -10.61 -9.97 20.15
C GLU A 207 -11.61 -11.10 20.48
N SER A 208 -12.25 -11.69 19.47
CA SER A 208 -13.09 -12.88 19.67
C SER A 208 -12.27 -14.06 20.20
N HIS A 209 -11.07 -14.28 19.67
CA HIS A 209 -10.18 -15.34 20.14
C HIS A 209 -9.70 -15.10 21.57
N LYS A 210 -9.43 -13.84 21.95
CA LYS A 210 -9.13 -13.46 23.34
C LYS A 210 -10.25 -13.86 24.29
N GLN A 211 -11.50 -13.61 23.92
CA GLN A 211 -12.66 -13.98 24.75
C GLN A 211 -12.75 -15.51 24.95
N ILE A 212 -12.44 -16.30 23.92
CA ILE A 212 -12.38 -17.76 24.02
C ILE A 212 -11.28 -18.19 25.01
N CYS A 213 -10.07 -17.63 24.90
CA CYS A 213 -8.98 -17.95 25.83
C CYS A 213 -9.32 -17.60 27.29
N VAL A 214 -10.01 -16.47 27.52
CA VAL A 214 -10.48 -16.09 28.85
C VAL A 214 -11.49 -17.10 29.38
N PHE A 215 -12.45 -17.50 28.55
CA PHE A 215 -13.45 -18.50 28.91
C PHE A 215 -12.80 -19.86 29.23
N ASP A 216 -11.88 -20.33 28.39
CA ASP A 216 -11.17 -21.59 28.61
C ASP A 216 -10.37 -21.56 29.92
N SER A 217 -9.71 -20.43 30.22
CA SER A 217 -8.98 -20.24 31.48
C SER A 217 -9.91 -20.29 32.69
N GLN A 218 -11.08 -19.63 32.61
CA GLN A 218 -12.10 -19.65 33.67
C GLN A 218 -12.67 -21.06 33.85
N LEU A 219 -12.97 -21.77 32.76
CA LEU A 219 -13.49 -23.14 32.79
C LEU A 219 -12.48 -24.08 33.46
N GLN A 220 -11.19 -23.92 33.15
CA GLN A 220 -10.13 -24.69 33.79
C GLN A 220 -10.06 -24.40 35.30
N GLN A 221 -10.14 -23.14 35.72
CA GLN A 221 -10.17 -22.77 37.14
C GLN A 221 -11.38 -23.34 37.88
N ILE A 222 -12.55 -23.34 37.24
CA ILE A 222 -13.76 -23.96 37.80
C ILE A 222 -13.56 -25.47 37.94
N ASN A 223 -13.05 -26.14 36.90
CA ASN A 223 -12.83 -27.59 36.96
C ASN A 223 -11.80 -27.97 38.04
N GLU A 224 -10.70 -27.24 38.16
CA GLU A 224 -9.71 -27.41 39.23
C GLU A 224 -10.34 -27.21 40.61
N SER A 225 -11.21 -26.21 40.77
CA SER A 225 -11.93 -25.95 42.03
C SER A 225 -12.90 -27.08 42.37
N VAL A 226 -13.65 -27.60 41.39
CA VAL A 226 -14.57 -28.73 41.56
C VAL A 226 -13.80 -30.01 41.92
N GLU A 227 -12.69 -30.28 41.24
CA GLU A 227 -11.83 -31.41 41.57
C GLU A 227 -11.26 -31.30 42.99
N ASP A 228 -10.86 -30.09 43.41
CA ASP A 228 -10.34 -29.86 44.74
C ASP A 228 -11.40 -30.07 45.84
N VAL A 229 -12.59 -29.47 45.69
CA VAL A 229 -13.72 -29.71 46.59
C VAL A 229 -14.07 -31.20 46.64
N GLY A 230 -14.07 -31.87 45.48
CA GLY A 230 -14.29 -33.31 45.39
C GLY A 230 -13.25 -34.14 46.15
N ARG A 231 -11.97 -33.76 46.12
CA ARG A 231 -10.89 -34.38 46.91
C ARG A 231 -11.08 -34.13 48.40
N GLN A 232 -11.41 -32.91 48.80
CA GLN A 232 -11.64 -32.54 50.20
C GLN A 232 -12.83 -33.31 50.80
N ILE A 233 -13.94 -33.43 50.08
CA ILE A 233 -15.12 -34.22 50.49
C ILE A 233 -14.74 -35.70 50.65
N LYS A 234 -14.02 -36.28 49.69
CA LYS A 234 -13.56 -37.68 49.78
C LYS A 234 -12.65 -37.91 50.98
N HIS A 235 -11.79 -36.95 51.32
CA HIS A 235 -10.90 -37.04 52.48
C HIS A 235 -11.65 -37.01 53.81
N LEU A 236 -12.64 -36.10 53.94
CA LEU A 236 -13.43 -35.96 55.16
C LEU A 236 -14.44 -37.10 55.36
N LYS A 237 -14.86 -37.75 54.27
CA LYS A 237 -15.77 -38.90 54.32
C LYS A 237 -15.11 -40.07 55.06
N GLY A 238 -15.69 -40.44 56.21
CA GLY A 238 -15.17 -41.51 57.07
C GLY A 238 -14.36 -41.03 58.27
N GLN A 239 -14.04 -39.73 58.36
CA GLN A 239 -13.31 -39.13 59.49
C GLN A 239 -14.22 -38.31 60.42
N TYR A 240 -15.33 -38.88 60.88
CA TYR A 240 -16.37 -38.14 61.62
C TYR A 240 -16.01 -37.78 63.08
N GLY A 241 -14.88 -38.29 63.57
CA GLY A 241 -14.39 -38.08 64.92
C GLY A 241 -15.18 -38.83 66.00
N ASP A 242 -14.56 -38.95 67.18
CA ASP A 242 -15.10 -39.78 68.27
C ASP A 242 -15.98 -38.97 69.25
N SER A 243 -16.32 -37.72 68.90
CA SER A 243 -17.06 -36.80 69.77
C SER A 243 -18.09 -35.96 69.03
N VAL A 244 -19.15 -35.56 69.74
CA VAL A 244 -20.25 -34.74 69.20
C VAL A 244 -19.76 -33.38 68.69
N SER A 245 -18.74 -32.79 69.33
CA SER A 245 -18.15 -31.53 68.89
C SER A 245 -17.42 -31.68 67.55
N THR A 246 -16.69 -32.78 67.36
CA THR A 246 -16.00 -33.09 66.09
C THR A 246 -16.99 -33.34 64.96
N ALA A 247 -18.04 -34.13 65.21
CA ALA A 247 -19.10 -34.37 64.23
C ALA A 247 -19.84 -33.07 63.83
N LYS A 248 -20.09 -32.17 64.81
CA LYS A 248 -20.72 -30.87 64.54
C LYS A 248 -19.83 -29.93 63.71
N ALA A 249 -18.52 -29.91 63.99
CA ALA A 249 -17.56 -29.14 63.20
C ALA A 249 -17.50 -29.64 61.74
N ILE A 250 -17.46 -30.96 61.54
CA ILE A 250 -17.45 -31.57 60.20
C ILE A 250 -18.77 -31.28 59.46
N SER A 251 -19.91 -31.34 60.13
CA SER A 251 -21.20 -30.96 59.54
C SER A 251 -21.23 -29.49 59.09
N GLN A 252 -20.60 -28.58 59.84
CA GLN A 252 -20.46 -27.18 59.42
C GLN A 252 -19.56 -27.05 58.19
N THR A 253 -18.44 -27.79 58.13
CA THR A 253 -17.56 -27.84 56.96
C THR A 253 -18.28 -28.33 55.71
N PHE A 254 -19.16 -29.35 55.83
CA PHE A 254 -20.01 -29.77 54.71
C PHE A 254 -20.95 -28.66 54.22
N GLY A 255 -21.57 -27.90 55.14
CA GLY A 255 -22.39 -26.74 54.76
C GLY A 255 -21.62 -25.62 54.07
N TYR A 256 -20.33 -25.44 54.40
CA TYR A 256 -19.45 -24.53 53.65
C TYR A 256 -19.15 -25.04 52.23
N PHE A 257 -18.94 -26.35 52.04
CA PHE A 257 -18.75 -26.90 50.70
C PHE A 257 -19.99 -26.78 49.83
N GLU A 258 -21.17 -27.03 50.39
CA GLU A 258 -22.45 -26.88 49.69
C GLU A 258 -22.61 -25.44 49.20
N LYS A 259 -22.34 -24.45 50.06
CA LYS A 259 -22.36 -23.04 49.70
C LYS A 259 -21.30 -22.65 48.65
N SER A 260 -20.11 -23.25 48.70
CA SER A 260 -19.07 -23.03 47.68
C SER A 260 -19.46 -23.63 46.31
N ILE A 261 -20.16 -24.76 46.29
CA ILE A 261 -20.69 -25.37 45.06
C ILE A 261 -21.84 -24.52 44.50
N GLU A 262 -22.75 -24.01 45.35
CA GLU A 262 -23.82 -23.09 44.94
C GLU A 262 -23.29 -21.81 44.27
N THR A 263 -22.09 -21.34 44.63
CA THR A 263 -21.47 -20.18 43.99
C THR A 263 -20.78 -20.47 42.66
N LEU A 264 -20.62 -21.76 42.31
CA LEU A 264 -20.04 -22.22 41.05
C LEU A 264 -21.11 -22.61 40.00
N GLU A 265 -22.37 -22.78 40.42
CA GLU A 265 -23.56 -22.91 39.54
C GLU A 265 -24.08 -21.57 39.03
#